data_AF-A0A9J6MTB7-F1
#
_entry.id   AF-A0A9J6MTB7-F1
#
_cell.length_a   1.000
_cell.length_b   1.000
_cell.length_c   1.000
_cell.angle_alpha   90.00
_cell.angle_beta   90.00
_cell.angle_gamma   90.00
#
_symmetry.space_group_name_H-M   'P 1'
#
loop_
_entity.id
_entity.type
_entity.pdbx_description
1 polymer ?
#
loop_
_entity_poly.entity_id
_entity_poly.type
_entity_poly.pdbx_seq_one_letter_code
_entity_poly.pdbx_strand_id
1 'polypeptide(L)'
;MEKPNASLIEPIGEVNLHTPKWNLNYGFKKLQFMLESFFIKKGFLLLIVGFLLGRALILAKLTPFSLPFFAAVYFIKKDRAPLALIGLVTGAATLSLGNAAFTFIVTFLFLFIYRISQKWLNNEMRALPFFVGIILGLSKLAEAFILSRAITLYDVMMVGVQASLAFILTMIFLQSIPLLTANKRRQLLKTEEIVCLIIMLASIMTGTIGWKVYDLSLEHVLSRYLVLVFSFIAGATVGSTVGVVTGLIFSLASVSSFYHMSLLAFSGVLGGLLKEGKKIGVSVGLFIATLLIGMYGEGGGSLLLTIYETAAAICLFLLTPQSLTSRLAKYIPGTPEHMAEQQKYMRKMRDVTAQRVSQFSNVFHALSKSFSQTDAFPVENEDEREMDYFMSHVTEKTCQTCFKKEQCWAKNFSTTYACME
;
A
#
# COMPACT_ATOMS: atom_id res chain seq x y z
N MET A 1 18.70 -52.35 53.49
CA MET A 1 17.68 -52.92 52.59
C MET A 1 16.39 -52.89 53.38
N GLU A 2 15.28 -52.23 53.06
CA GLU A 2 14.76 -51.54 51.88
C GLU A 2 13.65 -50.57 52.33
N LYS A 3 13.67 -49.36 51.76
CA LYS A 3 12.64 -48.30 51.52
C LYS A 3 11.40 -48.14 52.44
N PRO A 4 11.07 -46.89 52.85
CA PRO A 4 9.72 -46.50 53.24
C PRO A 4 8.89 -46.05 52.02
N ASN A 5 7.64 -46.53 51.91
CA ASN A 5 6.67 -46.05 50.92
C ASN A 5 5.87 -44.86 51.49
N ALA A 6 6.11 -43.69 50.93
CA ALA A 6 5.29 -42.50 51.09
C ALA A 6 3.98 -42.66 50.30
N SER A 7 2.84 -42.49 50.96
CA SER A 7 1.53 -42.37 50.32
C SER A 7 1.36 -40.96 49.74
N LEU A 8 1.38 -40.88 48.41
CA LEU A 8 1.06 -39.70 47.61
C LEU A 8 -0.42 -39.31 47.79
N ILE A 9 -0.64 -38.09 48.28
CA ILE A 9 -1.91 -37.37 48.10
C ILE A 9 -1.81 -36.66 46.75
N GLU A 10 -2.62 -37.07 45.78
CA GLU A 10 -2.78 -36.36 44.50
C GLU A 10 -3.45 -35.00 44.74
N PRO A 11 -2.94 -33.89 44.17
CA PRO A 11 -3.70 -32.65 44.10
C PRO A 11 -4.74 -32.76 42.98
N ILE A 12 -5.98 -32.43 43.32
CA ILE A 12 -7.12 -32.31 42.41
C ILE A 12 -6.71 -31.40 41.23
N GLY A 13 -6.65 -31.98 40.04
CA GLY A 13 -6.35 -31.26 38.81
C GLY A 13 -7.40 -30.17 38.54
N GLU A 14 -6.97 -28.92 38.50
CA GLU A 14 -7.77 -27.83 37.96
C GLU A 14 -8.08 -28.11 36.49
N VAL A 15 -9.36 -28.40 36.22
CA VAL A 15 -9.89 -28.51 34.87
C VAL A 15 -9.87 -27.12 34.25
N ASN A 16 -8.85 -26.85 33.43
CA ASN A 16 -8.78 -25.67 32.58
C ASN A 16 -9.92 -25.71 31.55
N LEU A 17 -11.04 -25.08 31.89
CA LEU A 17 -12.12 -24.76 30.96
C LEU A 17 -11.61 -23.71 29.95
N HIS A 18 -11.07 -24.18 28.84
CA HIS A 18 -10.89 -23.37 27.65
C HIS A 18 -12.27 -22.95 27.12
N THR A 19 -12.78 -21.81 27.58
CA THR A 19 -13.89 -21.12 26.91
C THR A 19 -13.44 -20.81 25.47
N PRO A 20 -14.19 -21.23 24.43
CA PRO A 20 -13.85 -20.87 23.07
C PRO A 20 -14.13 -19.37 22.93
N LYS A 21 -13.09 -18.54 23.01
CA LYS A 21 -13.16 -17.14 22.57
C LYS A 21 -13.48 -17.17 21.08
N TRP A 22 -14.78 -17.05 20.77
CA TRP A 22 -15.30 -16.95 19.43
C TRP A 22 -14.58 -15.80 18.73
N ASN A 23 -13.69 -16.15 17.81
CA ASN A 23 -12.74 -15.25 17.18
C ASN A 23 -13.48 -14.38 16.14
N LEU A 24 -14.22 -13.36 16.60
CA LEU A 24 -14.90 -12.35 15.77
C LEU A 24 -13.94 -11.73 14.72
N ASN A 25 -12.67 -11.64 15.09
CA ASN A 25 -11.59 -11.11 14.25
C ASN A 25 -11.29 -12.00 13.01
N TYR A 26 -11.57 -13.30 13.06
CA TYR A 26 -11.39 -14.20 11.91
C TYR A 26 -12.54 -14.07 10.91
N GLY A 27 -13.77 -13.90 11.40
CA GLY A 27 -14.95 -13.60 10.57
C GLY A 27 -14.81 -12.28 9.82
N PHE A 28 -14.38 -11.21 10.50
CA PHE A 28 -14.10 -9.92 9.87
C PHE A 28 -12.97 -9.99 8.84
N LYS A 29 -11.88 -10.72 9.11
CA LYS A 29 -10.79 -10.91 8.13
C LYS A 29 -11.24 -11.72 6.92
N LYS A 30 -12.07 -12.74 7.12
CA LYS A 30 -12.63 -13.56 6.03
C LYS A 30 -13.61 -12.74 5.17
N LEU A 31 -14.49 -11.95 5.79
CA LEU A 31 -15.39 -11.02 5.12
C LEU A 31 -14.61 -9.96 4.34
N GLN A 32 -13.57 -9.38 4.95
CA GLN A 32 -12.70 -8.39 4.33
C GLN A 32 -11.96 -8.96 3.13
N PHE A 33 -11.40 -10.18 3.22
CA PHE A 33 -10.72 -10.82 2.10
C PHE A 33 -11.69 -11.21 0.98
N MET A 34 -12.92 -11.63 1.33
CA MET A 34 -13.98 -11.88 0.35
C MET A 34 -14.41 -10.60 -0.36
N LEU A 35 -14.61 -9.50 0.37
CA LEU A 35 -14.93 -8.18 -0.18
C LEU A 35 -13.79 -7.64 -1.05
N GLU A 36 -12.55 -7.69 -0.59
CA GLU A 36 -11.36 -7.27 -1.36
C GLU A 36 -11.24 -8.10 -2.64
N SER A 37 -11.39 -9.43 -2.56
CA SER A 37 -11.35 -10.32 -3.73
C SER A 37 -12.52 -10.04 -4.70
N PHE A 38 -13.73 -9.86 -4.19
CA PHE A 38 -14.93 -9.64 -5.01
C PHE A 38 -14.92 -8.25 -5.68
N PHE A 39 -14.64 -7.19 -4.93
CA PHE A 39 -14.57 -5.80 -5.44
C PHE A 39 -13.44 -5.61 -6.46
N ILE A 40 -12.25 -6.16 -6.17
CA ILE A 40 -11.05 -5.94 -7.01
C ILE A 40 -11.01 -6.91 -8.20
N LYS A 41 -11.46 -8.16 -8.07
CA LYS A 41 -11.45 -9.11 -9.21
C LYS A 41 -12.60 -8.90 -10.18
N LYS A 42 -13.82 -8.57 -9.73
CA LYS A 42 -14.98 -8.40 -10.62
C LYS A 42 -15.17 -6.98 -11.17
N GLY A 43 -14.33 -6.01 -10.77
CA GLY A 43 -14.41 -4.64 -11.29
C GLY A 43 -15.58 -3.80 -10.74
N PHE A 44 -16.31 -4.31 -9.74
CA PHE A 44 -17.44 -3.63 -9.12
C PHE A 44 -17.05 -2.30 -8.44
N LEU A 45 -15.80 -2.20 -7.97
CA LEU A 45 -15.26 -0.95 -7.44
C LEU A 45 -15.31 0.18 -8.48
N LEU A 46 -14.96 -0.10 -9.74
CA LEU A 46 -14.99 0.89 -10.82
C LEU A 46 -16.42 1.31 -11.17
N LEU A 47 -17.40 0.41 -10.98
CA LEU A 47 -18.82 0.73 -11.16
C LEU A 47 -19.30 1.71 -10.08
N ILE A 48 -18.98 1.47 -8.80
CA ILE A 48 -19.37 2.38 -7.70
C ILE A 48 -18.68 3.74 -7.85
N VAL A 49 -17.37 3.74 -8.14
CA VAL A 49 -16.62 4.97 -8.36
C VAL A 49 -17.19 5.72 -9.58
N GLY A 50 -17.48 5.01 -10.67
CA GLY A 50 -18.13 5.59 -11.84
C GLY A 50 -19.49 6.18 -11.52
N PHE A 51 -20.31 5.50 -10.73
CA PHE A 51 -21.62 6.00 -10.29
C PHE A 51 -21.52 7.32 -9.52
N LEU A 52 -20.61 7.41 -8.56
CA LEU A 52 -20.42 8.63 -7.79
C LEU A 52 -19.83 9.76 -8.65
N LEU A 53 -18.82 9.48 -9.47
CA LEU A 53 -18.24 10.50 -10.35
C LEU A 53 -19.20 10.96 -11.46
N GLY A 54 -20.16 10.11 -11.86
CA GLY A 54 -21.23 10.48 -12.78
C GLY A 54 -22.23 11.47 -12.17
N ARG A 55 -22.40 11.45 -10.83
CA ARG A 55 -23.19 12.44 -10.08
C ARG A 55 -22.43 13.73 -9.74
N ALA A 56 -21.10 13.73 -9.83
CA ALA A 56 -20.31 14.88 -9.38
C ALA A 56 -20.46 16.06 -10.35
N LEU A 57 -21.20 17.10 -9.93
CA LEU A 57 -21.37 18.36 -10.65
C LEU A 57 -20.59 19.50 -9.98
N ILE A 58 -19.95 20.32 -10.78
CA ILE A 58 -19.34 21.60 -10.37
C ILE A 58 -20.22 22.74 -10.85
N LEU A 59 -20.50 23.73 -9.99
CA LEU A 59 -21.40 24.87 -10.28
C LEU A 59 -22.79 24.44 -10.82
N ALA A 60 -23.24 23.23 -10.49
CA ALA A 60 -24.45 22.59 -11.02
C ALA A 60 -24.53 22.44 -12.55
N LYS A 61 -23.48 22.79 -13.32
CA LYS A 61 -23.49 22.82 -14.80
C LYS A 61 -22.36 22.01 -15.44
N LEU A 62 -21.24 21.86 -14.75
CA LEU A 62 -20.04 21.24 -15.31
C LEU A 62 -19.91 19.80 -14.80
N THR A 63 -19.64 18.85 -15.69
CA THR A 63 -19.42 17.42 -15.40
C THR A 63 -17.97 17.02 -15.69
N PRO A 64 -16.94 17.69 -15.12
CA PRO A 64 -15.56 17.51 -15.53
C PRO A 64 -14.97 16.16 -15.09
N PHE A 65 -15.63 15.40 -14.22
CA PHE A 65 -15.10 14.14 -13.68
C PHE A 65 -15.39 12.92 -14.56
N SER A 66 -16.50 12.95 -15.29
CA SER A 66 -17.06 11.78 -16.01
C SER A 66 -16.12 11.24 -17.09
N LEU A 67 -15.79 12.07 -18.08
CA LEU A 67 -14.94 11.66 -19.20
C LEU A 67 -13.49 11.36 -18.78
N PRO A 68 -12.81 12.18 -17.94
CA PRO A 68 -11.48 11.84 -17.44
C PRO A 68 -11.39 10.48 -16.75
N PHE A 69 -12.40 10.15 -15.93
CA PHE A 69 -12.42 8.86 -15.26
C PHE A 69 -12.57 7.72 -16.27
N PHE A 70 -13.51 7.81 -17.19
CA PHE A 70 -13.70 6.79 -18.23
C PHE A 70 -12.43 6.63 -19.09
N ALA A 71 -11.83 7.73 -19.54
CA ALA A 71 -10.63 7.72 -20.36
C ALA A 71 -9.45 7.05 -19.65
N ALA A 72 -9.24 7.35 -18.36
CA ALA A 72 -8.21 6.71 -17.56
C ALA A 72 -8.47 5.21 -17.35
N VAL A 73 -9.71 4.79 -17.06
CA VAL A 73 -10.07 3.36 -16.95
C VAL A 73 -9.86 2.65 -18.28
N TYR A 74 -10.31 3.24 -19.39
CA TYR A 74 -10.20 2.65 -20.72
C TYR A 74 -8.74 2.42 -21.13
N PHE A 75 -7.85 3.36 -20.80
CA PHE A 75 -6.42 3.24 -21.06
C PHE A 75 -5.75 2.14 -20.21
N ILE A 76 -6.08 2.03 -18.93
CA ILE A 76 -5.39 1.10 -18.00
C ILE A 76 -5.98 -0.31 -18.05
N LYS A 77 -7.32 -0.44 -18.09
CA LYS A 77 -8.05 -1.72 -18.06
C LYS A 77 -9.23 -1.70 -19.02
N LYS A 78 -8.94 -1.78 -20.32
CA LYS A 78 -9.94 -1.80 -21.40
C LYS A 78 -11.08 -2.80 -21.16
N ASP A 79 -10.78 -3.99 -20.65
CA ASP A 79 -11.77 -5.04 -20.36
C ASP A 79 -12.83 -4.62 -19.32
N ARG A 80 -12.52 -3.65 -18.46
CA ARG A 80 -13.40 -3.18 -17.38
C ARG A 80 -13.99 -1.79 -17.65
N ALA A 81 -13.63 -1.16 -18.75
CA ALA A 81 -14.18 0.13 -19.16
C ALA A 81 -15.72 0.11 -19.30
N PRO A 82 -16.38 -0.96 -19.80
CA PRO A 82 -17.84 -1.00 -19.87
C PRO A 82 -18.52 -0.86 -18.50
N LEU A 83 -17.95 -1.46 -17.44
CA LEU A 83 -18.50 -1.34 -16.08
C LEU A 83 -18.41 0.10 -15.56
N ALA A 84 -17.30 0.79 -15.87
CA ALA A 84 -17.14 2.20 -15.52
C ALA A 84 -18.13 3.10 -16.27
N LEU A 85 -18.39 2.82 -17.56
CA LEU A 85 -19.40 3.53 -18.35
C LEU A 85 -20.81 3.35 -17.78
N ILE A 86 -21.19 2.11 -17.46
CA ILE A 86 -22.49 1.81 -16.85
C ILE A 86 -22.63 2.58 -15.53
N GLY A 87 -21.59 2.58 -14.68
CA GLY A 87 -21.56 3.39 -13.47
C GLY A 87 -21.78 4.87 -13.76
N LEU A 88 -20.98 5.47 -14.64
CA LEU A 88 -21.07 6.89 -14.99
C LEU A 88 -22.46 7.30 -15.49
N VAL A 89 -23.02 6.55 -16.43
CA VAL A 89 -24.33 6.86 -17.04
C VAL A 89 -25.44 6.69 -16.02
N THR A 90 -25.41 5.61 -15.22
CA THR A 90 -26.42 5.40 -14.16
C THR A 90 -26.32 6.48 -13.08
N GLY A 91 -25.11 6.90 -12.71
CA GLY A 91 -24.87 8.01 -11.81
C GLY A 91 -25.45 9.31 -12.35
N ALA A 92 -25.10 9.69 -13.57
CA ALA A 92 -25.62 10.89 -14.22
C ALA A 92 -27.14 10.88 -14.37
N ALA A 93 -27.73 9.70 -14.64
CA ALA A 93 -29.18 9.52 -14.74
C ALA A 93 -29.93 9.80 -13.43
N THR A 94 -29.28 9.64 -12.27
CA THR A 94 -29.91 9.99 -10.98
C THR A 94 -30.07 11.49 -10.75
N LEU A 95 -29.41 12.34 -11.55
CA LEU A 95 -29.57 13.80 -11.49
C LEU A 95 -30.53 14.29 -12.56
N SER A 96 -30.28 13.93 -13.82
CA SER A 96 -31.16 14.25 -14.93
C SER A 96 -30.91 13.33 -16.12
N LEU A 97 -31.96 13.10 -16.90
CA LEU A 97 -31.86 12.30 -18.13
C LEU A 97 -30.98 13.01 -19.18
N GLY A 98 -30.97 14.35 -19.18
CA GLY A 98 -30.09 15.16 -20.05
C GLY A 98 -28.61 14.96 -19.73
N ASN A 99 -28.24 14.91 -18.44
CA ASN A 99 -26.85 14.67 -18.03
C ASN A 99 -26.40 13.25 -18.40
N ALA A 100 -27.29 12.26 -18.30
CA ALA A 100 -27.01 10.89 -18.74
C ALA A 100 -26.78 10.80 -20.25
N ALA A 101 -27.63 11.46 -21.04
CA ALA A 101 -27.47 11.52 -22.50
C ALA A 101 -26.16 12.23 -22.88
N PHE A 102 -25.86 13.38 -22.25
CA PHE A 102 -24.62 14.12 -22.47
C PHE A 102 -23.38 13.27 -22.16
N THR A 103 -23.33 12.64 -20.98
CA THR A 103 -22.20 11.78 -20.58
C THR A 103 -22.03 10.60 -21.53
N PHE A 104 -23.11 9.98 -21.98
CA PHE A 104 -23.07 8.89 -22.96
C PHE A 104 -22.53 9.36 -24.33
N ILE A 105 -23.07 10.46 -24.87
CA ILE A 105 -22.66 11.02 -26.17
C ILE A 105 -21.19 11.42 -26.16
N VAL A 106 -20.76 12.16 -25.14
CA VAL A 106 -19.37 12.63 -25.01
C VAL A 106 -18.40 11.46 -24.87
N THR A 107 -18.79 10.41 -24.14
CA THR A 107 -17.96 9.22 -23.99
C THR A 107 -17.86 8.43 -25.30
N PHE A 108 -18.95 8.32 -26.05
CA PHE A 108 -18.93 7.67 -27.36
C PHE A 108 -18.10 8.46 -28.38
N LEU A 109 -18.23 9.78 -28.39
CA LEU A 109 -17.43 10.69 -29.21
C LEU A 109 -15.94 10.55 -28.88
N PHE A 110 -15.58 10.46 -27.60
CA PHE A 110 -14.22 10.16 -27.17
C PHE A 110 -13.71 8.81 -27.70
N LEU A 111 -14.50 7.74 -27.57
CA LEU A 111 -14.11 6.42 -28.10
C LEU A 111 -13.87 6.45 -29.61
N PHE A 112 -14.72 7.15 -30.35
CA PHE A 112 -14.60 7.30 -31.80
C PHE A 112 -13.32 8.06 -32.19
N ILE A 113 -13.11 9.25 -31.61
CA ILE A 113 -11.92 10.08 -31.87
C ILE A 113 -10.64 9.35 -31.44
N TYR A 114 -10.64 8.75 -30.26
CA TYR A 114 -9.48 8.03 -29.74
C TYR A 114 -9.11 6.85 -30.64
N ARG A 115 -10.09 6.07 -31.12
CA ARG A 115 -9.85 4.93 -32.01
C ARG A 115 -9.30 5.32 -33.39
N ILE A 116 -9.67 6.50 -33.91
CA ILE A 116 -9.09 7.05 -35.14
C ILE A 116 -7.66 7.52 -34.87
N SER A 117 -7.45 8.25 -33.77
CA SER A 117 -6.17 8.86 -33.43
C SER A 117 -5.10 7.86 -32.99
N GLN A 118 -5.46 6.67 -32.49
CA GLN A 118 -4.49 5.64 -32.08
C GLN A 118 -3.52 5.27 -33.21
N LYS A 119 -3.92 5.40 -34.48
CA LYS A 119 -3.06 5.09 -35.63
C LYS A 119 -1.93 6.10 -35.86
N TRP A 120 -2.02 7.30 -35.27
CA TRP A 120 -1.15 8.44 -35.55
C TRP A 120 -0.30 8.88 -34.34
N LEU A 121 -0.45 8.21 -33.20
CA LEU A 121 0.06 8.72 -31.92
C LEU A 121 1.25 7.92 -31.42
N ASN A 122 2.41 8.57 -31.30
CA ASN A 122 3.64 7.95 -30.77
C ASN A 122 3.63 7.78 -29.24
N ASN A 123 2.83 8.55 -28.49
CA ASN A 123 2.81 8.50 -27.02
C ASN A 123 1.39 8.68 -26.46
N GLU A 124 0.65 7.57 -26.39
CA GLU A 124 -0.77 7.53 -25.98
C GLU A 124 -1.03 8.11 -24.58
N MET A 125 -0.13 7.88 -23.63
CA MET A 125 -0.34 8.30 -22.23
C MET A 125 -0.29 9.81 -22.06
N ARG A 126 0.63 10.50 -22.75
CA ARG A 126 0.80 11.96 -22.61
C ARG A 126 -0.27 12.73 -23.39
N ALA A 127 -0.79 12.17 -24.47
CA ALA A 127 -1.80 12.83 -25.30
C ALA A 127 -3.22 12.68 -24.75
N LEU A 128 -3.51 11.63 -23.97
CA LEU A 128 -4.86 11.33 -23.47
C LEU A 128 -5.50 12.52 -22.71
N PRO A 129 -4.81 13.21 -21.79
CA PRO A 129 -5.38 14.39 -21.11
C PRO A 129 -5.73 15.54 -22.05
N PHE A 130 -4.97 15.75 -23.12
CA PHE A 130 -5.26 16.77 -24.13
C PHE A 130 -6.52 16.41 -24.93
N PHE A 131 -6.66 15.15 -25.36
CA PHE A 131 -7.88 14.70 -26.04
C PHE A 131 -9.12 14.90 -25.19
N VAL A 132 -9.05 14.49 -23.93
CA VAL A 132 -10.19 14.60 -22.99
C VAL A 132 -10.56 16.07 -22.76
N GLY A 133 -9.56 16.95 -22.55
CA GLY A 133 -9.77 18.38 -22.37
C GLY A 133 -10.40 19.05 -23.60
N ILE A 134 -9.88 18.75 -24.80
CA ILE A 134 -10.40 19.26 -26.07
C ILE A 134 -11.84 18.80 -26.29
N ILE A 135 -12.11 17.49 -26.13
CA ILE A 135 -13.43 16.92 -26.35
C ILE A 135 -14.46 17.53 -25.40
N LEU A 136 -14.16 17.62 -24.10
CA LEU A 136 -15.08 18.23 -23.13
C LEU A 136 -15.27 19.74 -23.37
N GLY A 137 -14.20 20.45 -23.76
CA GLY A 137 -14.27 21.86 -24.11
C GLY A 137 -15.16 22.11 -25.32
N LEU A 138 -14.94 21.40 -26.43
CA LEU A 138 -15.80 21.49 -27.62
C LEU A 138 -17.25 21.07 -27.32
N SER A 139 -17.44 20.04 -26.50
CA SER A 139 -18.80 19.59 -26.13
C SER A 139 -19.57 20.68 -25.38
N LYS A 140 -18.91 21.43 -24.48
CA LYS A 140 -19.54 22.57 -23.80
C LYS A 140 -19.76 23.76 -24.70
N LEU A 141 -18.83 24.03 -25.62
CA LEU A 141 -19.01 25.08 -26.60
C LEU A 141 -20.23 24.79 -27.49
N ALA A 142 -20.39 23.52 -27.91
CA ALA A 142 -21.54 23.07 -28.69
C ALA A 142 -22.85 23.18 -27.89
N GLU A 143 -22.85 22.78 -26.62
CA GLU A 143 -24.00 22.93 -25.72
C GLU A 143 -24.42 24.40 -25.57
N ALA A 144 -23.46 25.30 -25.35
CA ALA A 144 -23.72 26.74 -25.28
C ALA A 144 -24.32 27.25 -26.61
N PHE A 145 -23.71 26.91 -27.75
CA PHE A 145 -24.19 27.35 -29.06
C PHE A 145 -25.62 26.87 -29.38
N ILE A 146 -25.95 25.63 -29.03
CA ILE A 146 -27.28 25.06 -29.26
C ILE A 146 -28.34 25.74 -28.39
N LEU A 147 -28.01 26.05 -27.13
CA LEU A 147 -28.97 26.57 -26.16
C LEU A 147 -29.20 28.08 -26.29
N SER A 148 -28.13 28.88 -26.38
CA SER A 148 -28.22 30.34 -26.36
C SER A 148 -28.21 30.98 -27.75
N ARG A 149 -27.86 30.23 -28.82
CA ARG A 149 -27.63 30.71 -30.20
C ARG A 149 -26.61 31.87 -30.34
N ALA A 150 -26.04 32.33 -29.23
CA ALA A 150 -25.03 33.37 -29.14
C ALA A 150 -24.02 32.97 -28.07
N ILE A 151 -22.74 33.00 -28.43
CA ILE A 151 -21.65 32.65 -27.52
C ILE A 151 -21.36 33.87 -26.66
N THR A 152 -21.61 33.77 -25.36
CA THR A 152 -21.27 34.84 -24.41
C THR A 152 -19.83 34.70 -23.94
N LEU A 153 -19.23 35.78 -23.44
CA LEU A 153 -17.89 35.74 -22.83
C LEU A 153 -17.85 34.75 -21.64
N TYR A 154 -18.94 34.67 -20.88
CA TYR A 154 -19.10 33.72 -19.77
C TYR A 154 -18.99 32.26 -20.25
N ASP A 155 -19.62 31.91 -21.36
CA ASP A 155 -19.57 30.56 -21.91
C ASP A 155 -18.14 30.17 -22.34
N VAL A 156 -17.42 31.11 -22.97
CA VAL A 156 -16.00 30.89 -23.35
C VAL A 156 -15.13 30.66 -22.11
N MET A 157 -15.33 31.44 -21.04
CA MET A 157 -14.62 31.23 -19.78
C MET A 157 -14.94 29.86 -19.17
N MET A 158 -16.21 29.46 -19.16
CA MET A 158 -16.64 28.16 -18.63
C MET A 158 -16.10 26.97 -19.46
N VAL A 159 -15.98 27.13 -20.78
CA VAL A 159 -15.29 26.15 -21.65
C VAL A 159 -13.83 26.00 -21.24
N GLY A 160 -13.13 27.09 -20.98
CA GLY A 160 -11.74 27.06 -20.48
C GLY A 160 -11.60 26.36 -19.13
N VAL A 161 -12.49 26.68 -18.17
CA VAL A 161 -12.53 26.02 -16.86
C VAL A 161 -12.80 24.52 -17.01
N GLN A 162 -13.77 24.11 -17.83
CA GLN A 162 -14.06 22.70 -18.03
C GLN A 162 -12.89 21.95 -18.71
N ALA A 163 -12.28 22.53 -19.74
CA ALA A 163 -11.17 21.89 -20.45
C ALA A 163 -9.93 21.72 -19.54
N SER A 164 -9.60 22.75 -18.75
CA SER A 164 -8.48 22.72 -17.80
C SER A 164 -8.69 21.72 -16.66
N LEU A 165 -9.89 21.71 -16.05
CA LEU A 165 -10.23 20.71 -15.03
C LEU A 165 -10.19 19.30 -15.59
N ALA A 166 -10.75 19.09 -16.79
CA ALA A 166 -10.72 17.80 -17.46
C ALA A 166 -9.28 17.31 -17.71
N PHE A 167 -8.40 18.19 -18.16
CA PHE A 167 -6.98 17.89 -18.36
C PHE A 167 -6.29 17.45 -17.06
N ILE A 168 -6.42 18.25 -15.99
CA ILE A 168 -5.79 17.98 -14.70
C ILE A 168 -6.35 16.69 -14.08
N LEU A 169 -7.67 16.51 -14.08
CA LEU A 169 -8.32 15.31 -13.52
C LEU A 169 -7.94 14.04 -14.27
N THR A 170 -7.72 14.12 -15.59
CA THR A 170 -7.27 12.96 -16.37
C THR A 170 -5.88 12.51 -15.94
N MET A 171 -4.94 13.45 -15.74
CA MET A 171 -3.61 13.15 -15.21
C MET A 171 -3.69 12.50 -13.82
N ILE A 172 -4.52 13.05 -12.93
CA ILE A 172 -4.71 12.53 -11.57
C ILE A 172 -5.29 11.12 -11.59
N PHE A 173 -6.30 10.85 -12.42
CA PHE A 173 -6.92 9.54 -12.51
C PHE A 173 -6.01 8.50 -13.16
N LEU A 174 -5.17 8.88 -14.14
CA LEU A 174 -4.15 8.00 -14.70
C LEU A 174 -3.17 7.50 -13.62
N GLN A 175 -2.82 8.35 -12.65
CA GLN A 175 -1.94 7.96 -11.54
C GLN A 175 -2.68 7.21 -10.42
N SER A 176 -3.95 7.55 -10.15
CA SER A 176 -4.70 7.03 -8.99
C SER A 176 -5.41 5.70 -9.26
N ILE A 177 -5.95 5.46 -10.46
CA ILE A 177 -6.65 4.22 -10.80
C ILE A 177 -5.79 2.95 -10.69
N PRO A 178 -4.50 2.96 -11.10
CA PRO A 178 -3.61 1.84 -10.85
C PRO A 178 -3.48 1.52 -9.36
N LEU A 179 -3.48 2.53 -8.48
CA LEU A 179 -3.38 2.34 -7.03
C LEU A 179 -4.63 1.64 -6.47
N LEU A 180 -5.82 1.92 -7.01
CA LEU A 180 -7.06 1.25 -6.59
C LEU A 180 -7.22 -0.17 -7.15
N THR A 181 -6.63 -0.46 -8.31
CA THR A 181 -6.93 -1.69 -9.06
C THR A 181 -5.77 -2.68 -9.18
N ALA A 182 -4.55 -2.30 -8.81
CA ALA A 182 -3.37 -3.15 -8.86
C ALA A 182 -3.11 -3.82 -7.50
N ASN A 183 -3.44 -5.11 -7.41
CA ASN A 183 -3.27 -5.91 -6.18
C ASN A 183 -1.80 -6.27 -5.86
N LYS A 184 -0.82 -5.78 -6.62
CA LYS A 184 0.56 -6.31 -6.64
C LYS A 184 1.69 -5.29 -6.46
N ARG A 185 1.42 -4.00 -6.25
CA ARG A 185 2.51 -3.07 -5.93
C ARG A 185 2.83 -3.07 -4.44
N ARG A 186 3.97 -3.68 -4.08
CA ARG A 186 4.68 -3.49 -2.80
C ARG A 186 5.56 -2.24 -2.81
N GLN A 187 5.19 -1.23 -3.61
CA GLN A 187 5.95 0.00 -3.70
C GLN A 187 5.33 1.05 -2.79
N LEU A 188 6.22 1.70 -2.04
CA LEU A 188 5.95 2.82 -1.16
C LEU A 188 5.40 3.98 -2.01
N LEU A 189 4.32 4.63 -1.57
CA LEU A 189 3.73 5.73 -2.33
C LEU A 189 4.63 6.96 -2.26
N LYS A 190 4.78 7.65 -3.40
CA LYS A 190 5.38 8.98 -3.42
C LYS A 190 4.39 10.02 -2.87
N THR A 191 4.89 11.15 -2.38
CA THR A 191 4.05 12.27 -1.91
C THR A 191 3.03 12.71 -2.96
N GLU A 192 3.44 12.78 -4.24
CA GLU A 192 2.58 13.12 -5.37
C GLU A 192 1.43 12.11 -5.58
N GLU A 193 1.71 10.81 -5.42
CA GLU A 193 0.72 9.74 -5.56
C GLU A 193 -0.35 9.84 -4.44
N ILE A 194 0.06 10.25 -3.24
CA ILE A 194 -0.86 10.48 -2.11
C ILE A 194 -1.77 11.66 -2.41
N VAL A 195 -1.22 12.78 -2.89
CA VAL A 195 -2.02 13.96 -3.26
C VAL A 195 -3.03 13.59 -4.35
N CYS A 196 -2.61 12.85 -5.38
CA CYS A 196 -3.52 12.36 -6.42
C CYS A 196 -4.63 11.46 -5.87
N LEU A 197 -4.28 10.54 -4.95
CA LEU A 197 -5.25 9.68 -4.27
C LEU A 197 -6.25 10.51 -3.45
N ILE A 198 -5.80 11.54 -2.74
CA ILE A 198 -6.66 12.43 -1.96
C ILE A 198 -7.64 13.18 -2.89
N ILE A 199 -7.14 13.75 -3.99
CA ILE A 199 -8.00 14.44 -4.97
C ILE A 199 -9.03 13.47 -5.56
N MET A 200 -8.63 12.23 -5.84
CA MET A 200 -9.54 11.19 -6.32
C MET A 200 -10.64 10.90 -5.29
N LEU A 201 -10.27 10.67 -4.03
CA LEU A 201 -11.25 10.38 -2.97
C LEU A 201 -12.20 11.56 -2.74
N ALA A 202 -11.67 12.79 -2.72
CA ALA A 202 -12.48 14.00 -2.62
C ALA A 202 -13.47 14.13 -3.79
N SER A 203 -13.03 13.85 -5.01
CA SER A 203 -13.87 13.87 -6.21
C SER A 203 -14.99 12.83 -6.15
N ILE A 204 -14.70 11.63 -5.64
CA ILE A 204 -15.71 10.58 -5.43
C ILE A 204 -16.77 11.06 -4.42
N MET A 205 -16.35 11.76 -3.38
CA MET A 205 -17.25 12.26 -2.34
C MET A 205 -18.15 13.39 -2.83
N THR A 206 -17.71 14.20 -3.79
CA THR A 206 -18.58 15.16 -4.50
C THR A 206 -19.79 14.47 -5.14
N GLY A 207 -19.68 13.19 -5.51
CA GLY A 207 -20.80 12.39 -6.01
C GLY A 207 -21.91 12.11 -4.98
N THR A 208 -21.61 12.27 -3.70
CA THR A 208 -22.59 12.11 -2.60
C THR A 208 -23.36 13.40 -2.30
N ILE A 209 -23.09 14.48 -3.05
CA ILE A 209 -23.75 15.75 -2.83
C ILE A 209 -25.26 15.64 -3.04
N GLY A 210 -26.00 16.19 -2.08
CA GLY A 210 -27.47 16.13 -2.04
C GLY A 210 -28.03 14.86 -1.38
N TRP A 211 -27.19 13.95 -0.88
CA TRP A 211 -27.66 12.86 -0.02
C TRP A 211 -27.76 13.35 1.43
N LYS A 212 -29.00 13.35 1.94
CA LYS A 212 -29.30 13.69 3.33
C LYS A 212 -29.87 12.50 4.08
N VAL A 213 -29.40 12.29 5.31
CA VAL A 213 -29.90 11.26 6.22
C VAL A 213 -30.27 11.95 7.54
N TYR A 214 -31.57 11.97 7.89
CA TYR A 214 -32.07 12.73 9.04
C TYR A 214 -31.58 14.20 9.06
N ASP A 215 -31.62 14.86 7.89
CA ASP A 215 -31.13 16.23 7.63
C ASP A 215 -29.60 16.43 7.73
N LEU A 216 -28.84 15.40 8.09
CA LEU A 216 -27.37 15.42 8.04
C LEU A 216 -26.89 15.20 6.61
N SER A 217 -25.98 16.06 6.13
CA SER A 217 -25.41 15.93 4.80
C SER A 217 -24.30 14.89 4.79
N LEU A 218 -24.47 13.85 3.97
CA LEU A 218 -23.55 12.72 3.92
C LEU A 218 -22.16 13.13 3.43
N GLU A 219 -22.08 14.13 2.55
CA GLU A 219 -20.83 14.73 2.07
C GLU A 219 -19.99 15.34 3.20
N HIS A 220 -20.61 16.02 4.18
CA HIS A 220 -19.93 16.66 5.30
C HIS A 220 -19.45 15.62 6.32
N VAL A 221 -20.24 14.59 6.58
CA VAL A 221 -19.85 13.49 7.47
C VAL A 221 -18.67 12.71 6.88
N LEU A 222 -18.74 12.35 5.60
CA LEU A 222 -17.67 11.60 4.95
C LEU A 222 -16.37 12.43 4.84
N SER A 223 -16.46 13.73 4.53
CA SER A 223 -15.26 14.60 4.40
C SER A 223 -14.53 14.74 5.72
N ARG A 224 -15.25 14.97 6.82
CA ARG A 224 -14.68 15.01 8.17
C ARG A 224 -14.08 13.66 8.56
N TYR A 225 -14.76 12.56 8.26
CA TYR A 225 -14.23 11.21 8.47
C TYR A 225 -12.92 10.99 7.69
N LEU A 226 -12.87 11.39 6.42
CA LEU A 226 -11.68 11.24 5.59
C LEU A 226 -10.50 12.05 6.16
N VAL A 227 -10.72 13.29 6.58
CA VAL A 227 -9.70 14.11 7.24
C VAL A 227 -9.20 13.44 8.52
N LEU A 228 -10.10 12.95 9.40
CA LEU A 228 -9.72 12.24 10.63
C LEU A 228 -8.80 11.05 10.36
N VAL A 229 -9.13 10.24 9.35
CA VAL A 229 -8.35 9.06 8.98
C VAL A 229 -6.92 9.45 8.58
N PHE A 230 -6.76 10.45 7.71
CA PHE A 230 -5.43 10.88 7.27
C PHE A 230 -4.67 11.65 8.34
N SER A 231 -5.33 12.47 9.16
CA SER A 231 -4.73 13.13 10.32
C SER A 231 -4.19 12.13 11.35
N PHE A 232 -4.94 11.06 11.61
CA PHE A 232 -4.53 10.00 12.52
C PHE A 232 -3.31 9.22 11.99
N ILE A 233 -3.31 8.90 10.70
CA ILE A 233 -2.25 8.09 10.08
C ILE A 233 -0.97 8.91 9.87
N ALA A 234 -1.09 10.09 9.29
CA ALA A 234 0.03 10.83 8.71
C ALA A 234 0.30 12.18 9.41
N GLY A 235 -0.50 12.53 10.41
CA GLY A 235 -0.32 13.72 11.24
C GLY A 235 -0.82 15.02 10.59
N ALA A 236 -0.43 16.15 11.19
CA ALA A 236 -1.00 17.46 10.89
C ALA A 236 -0.79 17.94 9.45
N THR A 237 0.37 17.66 8.84
CA THR A 237 0.71 18.14 7.49
C THR A 237 -0.16 17.48 6.42
N VAL A 238 -0.24 16.14 6.46
CA VAL A 238 -1.08 15.37 5.53
C VAL A 238 -2.56 15.56 5.86
N GLY A 239 -2.94 15.59 7.14
CA GLY A 239 -4.31 15.88 7.56
C GLY A 239 -4.82 17.24 7.06
N SER A 240 -4.00 18.29 7.18
CA SER A 240 -4.32 19.63 6.70
C SER A 240 -4.43 19.69 5.18
N THR A 241 -3.48 19.11 4.44
CA THR A 241 -3.54 19.07 2.97
C THR A 241 -4.78 18.33 2.47
N VAL A 242 -5.15 17.24 3.14
CA VAL A 242 -6.42 16.53 2.87
C VAL A 242 -7.62 17.43 3.09
N GLY A 243 -7.66 18.16 4.21
CA GLY A 243 -8.74 19.09 4.53
C GLY A 243 -8.86 20.25 3.53
N VAL A 244 -7.73 20.84 3.12
CA VAL A 244 -7.69 21.91 2.11
C VAL A 244 -8.15 21.40 0.75
N VAL A 245 -7.62 20.27 0.28
CA VAL A 245 -7.98 19.71 -1.04
C VAL A 245 -9.45 19.32 -1.10
N THR A 246 -9.96 18.61 -0.10
CA THR A 246 -11.38 18.23 -0.02
C THR A 246 -12.28 19.46 0.06
N GLY A 247 -11.92 20.43 0.91
CA GLY A 247 -12.64 21.68 1.05
C GLY A 247 -12.69 22.51 -0.23
N LEU A 248 -11.58 22.62 -0.97
CA LEU A 248 -11.53 23.31 -2.25
C LEU A 248 -12.44 22.65 -3.29
N ILE A 249 -12.42 21.31 -3.38
CA ILE A 249 -13.27 20.57 -4.31
C ILE A 249 -14.76 20.79 -4.00
N PHE A 250 -15.14 20.83 -2.72
CA PHE A 250 -16.52 21.11 -2.32
C PHE A 250 -16.92 22.58 -2.51
N SER A 251 -16.00 23.51 -2.32
CA SER A 251 -16.21 24.94 -2.61
C SER A 251 -16.46 25.18 -4.10
N LEU A 252 -15.80 24.42 -4.98
CA LEU A 252 -16.11 24.43 -6.41
C LEU A 252 -17.48 23.82 -6.72
N ALA A 253 -17.96 22.87 -5.92
CA ALA A 253 -19.28 22.27 -6.13
C ALA A 253 -20.42 23.17 -5.65
N SER A 254 -20.22 23.90 -4.55
CA SER A 254 -21.23 24.77 -3.91
C SER A 254 -20.62 26.06 -3.34
N VAL A 255 -21.19 27.20 -3.69
CA VAL A 255 -20.70 28.55 -3.31
C VAL A 255 -20.78 28.80 -1.79
N SER A 256 -21.59 28.03 -1.06
CA SER A 256 -21.76 28.12 0.40
C SER A 256 -20.65 27.44 1.22
N SER A 257 -19.59 26.92 0.60
CA SER A 257 -18.68 25.94 1.23
C SER A 257 -17.29 26.44 1.65
N PHE A 258 -17.01 27.75 1.58
CA PHE A 258 -15.74 28.29 2.11
C PHE A 258 -15.58 28.03 3.62
N TYR A 259 -16.69 28.03 4.36
CA TYR A 259 -16.75 27.61 5.76
C TYR A 259 -16.30 26.15 5.96
N HIS A 260 -16.79 25.24 5.11
CA HIS A 260 -16.41 23.83 5.21
C HIS A 260 -14.93 23.61 4.86
N MET A 261 -14.37 24.40 3.94
CA MET A 261 -12.95 24.36 3.64
C MET A 261 -12.10 24.72 4.86
N SER A 262 -12.40 25.83 5.55
CA SER A 262 -11.66 26.25 6.74
C SER A 262 -11.81 25.25 7.88
N LEU A 263 -13.02 24.72 8.12
CA LEU A 263 -13.27 23.67 9.12
C LEU A 263 -12.45 22.42 8.84
N LEU A 264 -12.49 21.89 7.61
CA LEU A 264 -11.77 20.67 7.24
C LEU A 264 -10.25 20.87 7.35
N ALA A 265 -9.71 21.98 6.84
CA ALA A 265 -8.29 22.30 6.95
C ALA A 265 -7.84 22.38 8.42
N PHE A 266 -8.57 23.12 9.25
CA PHE A 266 -8.22 23.32 10.66
C PHE A 266 -8.37 22.04 11.47
N SER A 267 -9.41 21.24 11.19
CA SER A 267 -9.56 19.90 11.78
C SER A 267 -8.42 18.96 11.41
N GLY A 268 -7.89 19.10 10.19
CA GLY A 268 -6.72 18.37 9.72
C GLY A 268 -5.48 18.65 10.57
N VAL A 269 -5.23 19.93 10.84
CA VAL A 269 -4.13 20.40 11.70
C VAL A 269 -4.32 19.96 13.14
N LEU A 270 -5.42 20.34 13.80
CA LEU A 270 -5.65 20.04 15.22
C LEU A 270 -5.73 18.55 15.47
N GLY A 271 -6.45 17.81 14.64
CA GLY A 271 -6.53 16.35 14.73
C GLY A 271 -5.15 15.71 14.56
N GLY A 272 -4.35 16.20 13.61
CA GLY A 272 -3.02 15.65 13.36
C GLY A 272 -1.95 16.02 14.39
N LEU A 273 -2.08 17.18 15.05
CA LEU A 273 -1.23 17.56 16.19
C LEU A 273 -1.53 16.69 17.41
N LEU A 274 -2.82 16.39 17.64
CA LEU A 274 -3.27 15.55 18.74
C LEU A 274 -3.24 14.04 18.41
N LYS A 275 -2.51 13.63 17.36
CA LYS A 275 -2.42 12.21 16.96
C LYS A 275 -1.80 11.31 18.05
N GLU A 276 -0.95 11.88 18.91
CA GLU A 276 -0.32 11.16 20.03
C GLU A 276 -1.35 10.67 21.05
N GLY A 277 -2.47 11.41 21.20
CA GLY A 277 -3.65 10.99 21.95
C GLY A 277 -4.47 9.87 21.30
N LYS A 278 -3.91 9.22 20.26
CA LYS A 278 -4.53 8.18 19.44
C LYS A 278 -5.89 8.64 18.90
N LYS A 279 -6.83 7.72 18.71
CA LYS A 279 -8.15 8.04 18.16
C LYS A 279 -8.91 9.11 18.95
N ILE A 280 -8.78 9.12 20.28
CA ILE A 280 -9.48 10.08 21.13
C ILE A 280 -8.92 11.47 20.89
N GLY A 281 -7.58 11.63 20.88
CA GLY A 281 -6.92 12.91 20.60
C GLY A 281 -7.32 13.51 19.25
N VAL A 282 -7.29 12.71 18.17
CA VAL A 282 -7.70 13.19 16.84
C VAL A 282 -9.17 13.59 16.80
N SER A 283 -10.05 12.83 17.47
CA SER A 283 -11.49 13.13 17.55
C SER A 283 -11.75 14.43 18.30
N VAL A 284 -11.05 14.65 19.42
CA VAL A 284 -11.09 15.90 20.17
C VAL A 284 -10.60 17.07 19.31
N GLY A 285 -9.54 16.87 18.52
CA GLY A 285 -9.05 17.88 17.58
C GLY A 285 -10.12 18.33 16.56
N LEU A 286 -10.86 17.40 15.96
CA LEU A 286 -11.98 17.75 15.06
C LEU A 286 -13.11 18.46 15.81
N PHE A 287 -13.44 18.00 17.03
CA PHE A 287 -14.49 18.62 17.83
C PHE A 287 -14.15 20.07 18.18
N ILE A 288 -12.91 20.33 18.63
CA ILE A 288 -12.39 21.67 18.91
C ILE A 288 -12.39 22.52 17.63
N ALA A 289 -11.93 21.97 16.50
CA ALA A 289 -11.95 22.69 15.23
C ALA A 289 -13.38 23.08 14.80
N THR A 290 -14.34 22.18 15.01
CA THR A 290 -15.75 22.42 14.71
C THR A 290 -16.33 23.52 15.59
N LEU A 291 -16.03 23.52 16.89
CA LEU A 291 -16.48 24.57 17.82
C LEU A 291 -15.87 25.92 17.49
N LEU A 292 -14.55 25.98 17.29
CA LEU A 292 -13.85 27.23 16.97
C LEU A 292 -14.38 27.81 15.67
N ILE A 293 -14.34 27.06 14.57
CA ILE A 293 -14.81 27.56 13.27
C ILE A 293 -16.31 27.84 13.31
N GLY A 294 -17.10 27.02 14.02
CA GLY A 294 -18.53 27.25 14.25
C GLY A 294 -18.87 28.54 15.00
N MET A 295 -18.00 29.01 15.91
CA MET A 295 -18.19 30.30 16.60
C MET A 295 -17.88 31.51 15.71
N TYR A 296 -16.94 31.38 14.78
CA TYR A 296 -16.54 32.45 13.87
C TYR A 296 -17.33 32.46 12.54
N GLY A 297 -18.00 31.36 12.22
CA GLY A 297 -18.74 31.23 10.97
C GLY A 297 -20.10 31.90 11.03
N GLU A 298 -20.25 33.05 10.37
CA GLU A 298 -21.56 33.66 10.07
C GLU A 298 -22.37 32.88 9.00
N GLY A 299 -21.94 31.67 8.65
CA GLY A 299 -22.41 30.92 7.50
C GLY A 299 -23.63 30.05 7.80
N GLY A 300 -24.83 30.64 7.84
CA GLY A 300 -26.14 30.10 7.43
C GLY A 300 -26.67 28.73 7.93
N GLY A 301 -25.83 27.86 8.51
CA GLY A 301 -26.19 26.55 9.03
C GLY A 301 -26.33 26.57 10.55
N SER A 302 -27.24 25.76 11.09
CA SER A 302 -27.35 25.64 12.55
C SER A 302 -26.08 25.00 13.11
N LEU A 303 -25.45 25.65 14.09
CA LEU A 303 -24.28 25.11 14.80
C LEU A 303 -24.54 23.67 15.30
N LEU A 304 -25.79 23.40 15.70
CA LEU A 304 -26.26 22.07 16.10
C LEU A 304 -26.11 21.03 15.00
N LEU A 305 -26.49 21.34 13.76
CA LEU A 305 -26.34 20.41 12.63
C LEU A 305 -24.86 20.07 12.41
N THR A 306 -23.98 21.08 12.42
CA THR A 306 -22.54 20.87 12.26
C THR A 306 -21.98 20.00 13.38
N ILE A 307 -22.42 20.20 14.62
CA ILE A 307 -22.01 19.36 15.76
C ILE A 307 -22.47 17.91 15.54
N TYR A 308 -23.70 17.67 15.10
CA TYR A 308 -24.20 16.32 14.82
C TYR A 308 -23.43 15.62 13.70
N GLU A 309 -23.12 16.34 12.61
CA GLU A 309 -22.31 15.82 11.52
C GLU A 309 -20.88 15.47 11.99
N THR A 310 -20.30 16.29 12.87
CA THR A 310 -18.98 16.01 13.47
C THR A 310 -19.04 14.80 14.40
N ALA A 311 -20.09 14.69 15.23
CA ALA A 311 -20.29 13.54 16.09
C ALA A 311 -20.47 12.25 15.28
N ALA A 312 -21.22 12.29 14.18
CA ALA A 312 -21.37 11.16 13.27
C ALA A 312 -20.02 10.73 12.65
N ALA A 313 -19.22 11.70 12.18
CA ALA A 313 -17.89 11.43 11.63
C ALA A 313 -16.93 10.82 12.67
N ILE A 314 -16.96 11.32 13.91
CA ILE A 314 -16.17 10.78 15.03
C ILE A 314 -16.62 9.35 15.35
N CYS A 315 -17.93 9.10 15.42
CA CYS A 315 -18.48 7.77 15.69
C CYS A 315 -18.00 6.76 14.63
N LEU A 316 -18.10 7.12 13.35
CA LEU A 316 -17.57 6.31 12.24
C LEU A 316 -16.07 6.04 12.41
N PHE A 317 -15.28 7.05 12.75
CA PHE A 317 -13.83 6.92 12.96
C PHE A 317 -13.45 6.02 14.15
N LEU A 318 -14.21 6.10 15.25
CA LEU A 318 -14.02 5.24 16.41
C LEU A 318 -14.34 3.78 16.08
N LEU A 319 -15.39 3.54 15.30
CA LEU A 319 -15.78 2.21 14.81
C LEU A 319 -14.77 1.60 13.82
N THR A 320 -14.02 2.41 13.06
CA THR A 320 -13.04 1.92 12.09
C THR A 320 -11.94 1.07 12.76
N PRO A 321 -11.77 -0.22 12.44
CA PRO A 321 -10.80 -1.06 13.14
C PRO A 321 -9.35 -0.58 12.92
N GLN A 322 -8.53 -0.64 13.97
CA GLN A 322 -7.12 -0.22 13.94
C GLN A 322 -6.27 -1.00 12.91
N SER A 323 -6.72 -2.19 12.50
CA SER A 323 -6.08 -2.97 11.43
C SER A 323 -6.17 -2.31 10.06
N LEU A 324 -7.21 -1.51 9.79
CA LEU A 324 -7.34 -0.78 8.53
C LEU A 324 -6.42 0.44 8.50
N THR A 325 -6.41 1.23 9.58
CA THR A 325 -5.57 2.42 9.68
C THR A 325 -4.08 2.06 9.66
N SER A 326 -3.68 0.98 10.34
CA SER A 326 -2.28 0.50 10.31
C SER A 326 -1.86 -0.11 8.97
N ARG A 327 -2.79 -0.68 8.18
CA ARG A 327 -2.50 -1.10 6.80
C ARG A 327 -2.29 0.10 5.89
N LEU A 328 -3.13 1.12 6.00
CA LEU A 328 -3.01 2.36 5.22
C LEU A 328 -1.70 3.09 5.58
N ALA A 329 -1.34 3.13 6.86
CA ALA A 329 -0.12 3.79 7.34
C ALA A 329 1.15 3.31 6.65
N LYS A 330 1.27 2.00 6.39
CA LYS A 330 2.43 1.39 5.71
C LYS A 330 2.73 2.00 4.34
N TYR A 331 1.68 2.39 3.61
CA TYR A 331 1.82 2.94 2.27
C TYR A 331 2.17 4.42 2.28
N ILE A 332 1.95 5.12 3.38
CA ILE A 332 2.18 6.57 3.49
C ILE A 332 3.61 6.83 4.00
N PRO A 333 4.49 7.50 3.24
CA PRO A 333 5.82 7.89 3.66
C PRO A 333 5.77 8.83 4.88
N GLY A 334 6.74 8.67 5.78
CA GLY A 334 6.85 9.48 7.00
C GLY A 334 6.01 8.99 8.18
N THR A 335 5.23 7.91 8.05
CA THR A 335 4.54 7.27 9.19
C THR A 335 5.50 6.35 9.95
N PRO A 336 5.30 6.14 11.27
CA PRO A 336 6.14 5.22 12.04
C PRO A 336 6.03 3.79 11.53
N GLU A 337 4.87 3.38 11.03
CA GLU A 337 4.66 2.06 10.41
C GLU A 337 5.45 1.89 9.11
N HIS A 338 5.54 2.94 8.29
CA HIS A 338 6.34 2.95 7.06
C HIS A 338 7.84 2.80 7.36
N MET A 339 8.34 3.53 8.36
CA MET A 339 9.74 3.43 8.80
C MET A 339 10.05 2.02 9.32
N ALA A 340 9.14 1.43 10.09
CA ALA A 340 9.30 0.07 10.60
C ALA A 340 9.31 -1.00 9.49
N GLU A 341 8.50 -0.84 8.45
CA GLU A 341 8.48 -1.75 7.30
C GLU A 341 9.73 -1.62 6.43
N GLN A 342 10.19 -0.39 6.16
CA GLN A 342 11.46 -0.15 5.50
C GLN A 342 12.63 -0.76 6.27
N GLN A 343 12.69 -0.58 7.59
CA GLN A 343 13.76 -1.14 8.40
C GLN A 343 13.75 -2.68 8.38
N LYS A 344 12.58 -3.32 8.41
CA LYS A 344 12.46 -4.78 8.25
C LYS A 344 12.95 -5.25 6.88
N TYR A 345 12.62 -4.52 5.82
CA TYR A 345 13.10 -4.81 4.47
C TYR A 345 14.62 -4.68 4.36
N MET A 346 15.20 -3.61 4.93
CA MET A 346 16.65 -3.40 4.97
C MET A 346 17.38 -4.49 5.79
N ARG A 347 16.83 -4.89 6.94
CA ARG A 347 17.38 -6.03 7.71
C ARG A 347 17.37 -7.31 6.89
N LYS A 348 16.25 -7.63 6.25
CA LYS A 348 16.14 -8.83 5.40
C LYS A 348 17.11 -8.81 4.22
N MET A 349 17.30 -7.66 3.57
CA MET A 349 18.35 -7.53 2.54
C MET A 349 19.73 -7.80 3.13
N ARG A 350 20.05 -7.20 4.28
CA ARG A 350 21.35 -7.39 4.93
C ARG A 350 21.59 -8.86 5.29
N ASP A 351 20.55 -9.56 5.77
CA ASP A 351 20.64 -10.98 6.12
C ASP A 351 20.84 -11.86 4.86
N VAL A 352 20.12 -11.59 3.77
CA VAL A 352 20.30 -12.31 2.50
C VAL A 352 21.69 -12.04 1.91
N THR A 353 22.18 -10.81 1.98
CA THR A 353 23.54 -10.46 1.55
C THR A 353 24.58 -11.14 2.42
N ALA A 354 24.43 -11.14 3.75
CA ALA A 354 25.32 -11.83 4.67
C ALA A 354 25.35 -13.35 4.40
N GLN A 355 24.20 -13.96 4.14
CA GLN A 355 24.11 -15.37 3.77
C GLN A 355 24.85 -15.66 2.45
N ARG A 356 24.69 -14.81 1.43
CA ARG A 356 25.43 -14.95 0.16
C ARG A 356 26.94 -14.81 0.37
N VAL A 357 27.37 -13.83 1.16
CA VAL A 357 28.80 -13.64 1.51
C VAL A 357 29.35 -14.86 2.25
N SER A 358 28.60 -15.42 3.20
CA SER A 358 28.99 -16.66 3.89
C SER A 358 29.10 -17.85 2.94
N GLN A 359 28.17 -17.99 1.98
CA GLN A 359 28.24 -19.03 0.95
C GLN A 359 29.51 -18.88 0.08
N PHE A 360 29.84 -17.66 -0.36
CA PHE A 360 31.09 -17.41 -1.07
C PHE A 360 32.31 -17.77 -0.22
N SER A 361 32.34 -17.35 1.05
CA SER A 361 33.43 -17.68 1.97
C SER A 361 33.63 -19.19 2.12
N ASN A 362 32.55 -19.96 2.24
CA ASN A 362 32.64 -21.42 2.33
C ASN A 362 33.18 -22.06 1.03
N VAL A 363 32.81 -21.53 -0.14
CA VAL A 363 33.35 -21.98 -1.42
C VAL A 363 34.84 -21.68 -1.53
N PHE A 364 35.28 -20.47 -1.17
CA PHE A 364 36.70 -20.12 -1.16
C PHE A 364 37.50 -20.96 -0.16
N HIS A 365 36.95 -21.24 1.02
CA HIS A 365 37.58 -22.10 2.01
C HIS A 365 37.72 -23.55 1.51
N ALA A 366 36.70 -24.08 0.83
CA ALA A 366 36.76 -25.40 0.21
C ALA A 366 37.81 -25.48 -0.91
N LEU A 367 37.92 -24.44 -1.74
CA LEU A 367 38.96 -24.33 -2.76
C LEU A 367 40.36 -24.28 -2.13
N SER A 368 40.56 -23.42 -1.13
CA SER A 368 41.85 -23.31 -0.42
C SER A 368 42.28 -24.64 0.20
N LYS A 369 41.35 -25.37 0.82
CA LYS A 369 41.62 -26.70 1.39
C LYS A 369 42.01 -27.74 0.32
N SER A 370 41.42 -27.66 -0.87
CA SER A 370 41.77 -28.55 -1.98
C SER A 370 43.16 -28.27 -2.53
N PHE A 371 43.65 -27.03 -2.48
CA PHE A 371 45.02 -26.70 -2.86
C PHE A 371 46.04 -27.07 -1.78
N SER A 372 45.72 -26.89 -0.49
CA SER A 372 46.66 -27.22 0.60
C SER A 372 46.85 -28.71 0.86
N GLN A 373 45.92 -29.58 0.44
CA GLN A 373 46.10 -31.03 0.56
C GLN A 373 47.08 -31.62 -0.47
N THR A 374 47.39 -30.91 -1.55
CA THR A 374 48.32 -31.40 -2.58
C THR A 374 49.78 -31.33 -2.13
N ASP A 375 50.12 -30.45 -1.17
CA ASP A 375 51.49 -30.22 -0.71
C ASP A 375 51.89 -31.03 0.55
N ALA A 376 50.99 -31.87 1.09
CA ALA A 376 51.16 -32.49 2.41
C ALA A 376 51.34 -34.03 2.38
N PHE A 377 52.32 -34.53 1.61
CA PHE A 377 52.90 -35.86 1.84
C PHE A 377 54.18 -35.70 2.67
N PRO A 378 54.22 -36.07 3.97
CA PRO A 378 55.43 -35.96 4.76
C PRO A 378 56.39 -37.12 4.46
N VAL A 379 57.60 -36.80 4.01
CA VAL A 379 58.70 -37.70 3.60
C VAL A 379 59.45 -38.30 4.82
N GLU A 380 59.03 -38.02 6.05
CA GLU A 380 59.82 -38.28 7.28
C GLU A 380 59.75 -39.71 7.86
N ASN A 381 59.21 -40.72 7.16
CA ASN A 381 59.10 -42.09 7.71
C ASN A 381 59.49 -43.23 6.75
N GLU A 382 60.08 -42.93 5.59
CA GLU A 382 60.53 -44.00 4.67
C GLU A 382 61.89 -44.59 5.09
N ASP A 383 62.86 -43.76 5.48
CA ASP A 383 64.22 -44.24 5.80
C ASP A 383 64.29 -45.16 7.03
N GLU A 384 63.58 -44.84 8.12
CA GLU A 384 63.53 -45.71 9.32
C GLU A 384 62.85 -47.06 9.01
N ARG A 385 61.82 -47.05 8.16
CA ARG A 385 61.10 -48.27 7.78
C ARG A 385 61.90 -49.16 6.84
N GLU A 386 62.67 -48.58 5.93
CA GLU A 386 63.55 -49.35 5.04
C GLU A 386 64.68 -50.01 5.83
N MET A 387 65.27 -49.30 6.81
CA MET A 387 66.30 -49.85 7.68
C MET A 387 65.78 -51.03 8.52
N ASP A 388 64.61 -50.88 9.17
CA ASP A 388 63.99 -51.95 9.95
C ASP A 388 63.69 -53.21 9.10
N TYR A 389 63.21 -53.00 7.86
CA TYR A 389 62.95 -54.11 6.94
C TYR A 389 64.24 -54.82 6.50
N PHE A 390 65.30 -54.06 6.20
CA PHE A 390 66.60 -54.62 5.84
C PHE A 390 67.18 -55.45 6.98
N MET A 391 67.13 -54.92 8.20
CA MET A 391 67.67 -55.54 9.40
C MET A 391 66.95 -56.84 9.76
N SER A 392 65.62 -56.85 9.62
CA SER A 392 64.82 -58.05 9.81
C SER A 392 65.21 -59.16 8.82
N HIS A 393 65.43 -58.80 7.55
CA HIS A 393 65.77 -59.77 6.50
C HIS A 393 67.18 -60.37 6.66
N VAL A 394 68.18 -59.56 7.08
CA VAL A 394 69.54 -60.04 7.35
C VAL A 394 69.56 -60.98 8.56
N THR A 395 68.83 -60.62 9.61
CA THR A 395 68.73 -61.41 10.84
C THR A 395 68.02 -62.74 10.59
N GLU A 396 66.99 -62.74 9.75
CA GLU A 396 66.25 -63.95 9.37
C GLU A 396 67.12 -64.93 8.59
N LYS A 397 67.87 -64.45 7.59
CA LYS A 397 68.69 -65.34 6.75
C LYS A 397 69.98 -65.82 7.42
N THR A 398 70.57 -65.01 8.29
CA THR A 398 71.94 -65.26 8.77
C THR A 398 71.99 -65.63 10.25
N CYS A 399 71.18 -64.97 11.08
CA CYS A 399 71.26 -65.15 12.53
C CYS A 399 70.33 -66.24 13.07
N GLN A 400 69.27 -66.63 12.35
CA GLN A 400 68.32 -67.67 12.79
C GLN A 400 68.99 -69.03 13.00
N THR A 401 69.99 -69.37 12.20
CA THR A 401 70.73 -70.65 12.27
C THR A 401 72.05 -70.54 13.04
N CYS A 402 72.36 -69.38 13.61
CA CYS A 402 73.60 -69.15 14.34
C CYS A 402 73.49 -69.54 15.82
N PHE A 403 74.43 -70.36 16.31
CA PHE A 403 74.46 -70.83 17.71
C PHE A 403 74.59 -69.70 18.74
N LYS A 404 75.10 -68.52 18.36
CA LYS A 404 75.27 -67.35 19.25
C LYS A 404 74.13 -66.34 19.21
N LYS A 405 73.01 -66.64 18.53
CA LYS A 405 71.87 -65.71 18.35
C LYS A 405 71.36 -65.11 19.65
N GLU A 406 71.15 -65.92 20.69
CA GLU A 406 70.67 -65.42 21.99
C GLU A 406 71.61 -64.40 22.63
N GLN A 407 72.92 -64.59 22.49
CA GLN A 407 73.86 -63.69 23.14
C GLN A 407 73.93 -62.33 22.43
N CYS A 408 73.85 -62.30 21.11
CA CYS A 408 73.84 -61.06 20.32
C CYS A 408 72.49 -60.34 20.40
N TRP A 409 71.38 -61.05 20.17
CA TRP A 409 70.06 -60.42 20.01
C TRP A 409 69.21 -60.41 21.28
N ALA A 410 69.45 -61.26 22.28
CA ALA A 410 68.67 -61.25 23.54
C ALA A 410 69.43 -60.57 24.68
N LYS A 411 70.75 -60.78 24.81
CA LYS A 411 71.55 -60.15 25.87
C LYS A 411 72.13 -58.78 25.48
N ASN A 412 72.60 -58.62 24.24
CA ASN A 412 73.29 -57.40 23.78
C ASN A 412 72.59 -56.72 22.60
N PHE A 413 71.25 -56.63 22.63
CA PHE A 413 70.44 -56.13 21.51
C PHE A 413 70.83 -54.71 21.08
N SER A 414 70.86 -53.77 22.02
CA SER A 414 71.11 -52.34 21.73
C SER A 414 72.51 -52.09 21.15
N THR A 415 73.52 -52.80 21.66
CA THR A 415 74.90 -52.70 21.15
C THR A 415 75.04 -53.30 19.76
N THR A 416 74.31 -54.38 19.48
CA THR A 416 74.32 -55.04 18.16
C THR A 416 73.59 -54.19 17.12
N TYR A 417 72.45 -53.59 17.51
CA TYR A 417 71.65 -52.72 16.65
C TYR A 417 72.41 -51.43 16.29
N ALA A 418 73.02 -50.75 17.27
CA ALA A 418 73.79 -49.53 17.05
C ALA A 418 75.12 -49.71 16.29
N CYS A 419 75.60 -50.96 16.13
CA CYS A 419 76.77 -51.25 15.29
C CYS A 419 76.42 -51.46 13.82
N MET A 420 75.14 -51.58 13.50
CA MET A 420 74.62 -51.84 12.15
C MET A 420 73.83 -50.66 11.59
N GLU A 421 73.46 -49.70 12.44
CA GLU A 421 73.17 -48.30 12.09
C GLU A 421 74.49 -47.56 11.75
#